data_AF-A0A357BLB9-F1
#
_entry.id   AF-A0A357BLB9-F1
#
_cell.length_a   1.000
_cell.length_b   1.000
_cell.length_c   1.000
_cell.angle_alpha   90.00
_cell.angle_beta   90.00
_cell.angle_gamma   90.00
#
_symmetry.space_group_name_H-M   'P 1'
#
loop_
_entity.id
_entity.type
_entity.pdbx_description
1 polymer ?
#
loop_
_entity_poly.entity_id
_entity_poly.type
_entity_poly.pdbx_seq_one_letter_code
_entity_poly.pdbx_strand_id
1 'polypeptide(L)'
;MIHAVRPVLKSVKKIVLLACLFLMFSVQAMAFLYDIQMLSVEDIDKLSDDKLNGAYVEAKIELAASRTFHGKSGFTPKEYQKHKELLEYIVRLRREMLERQLEAPPVDEWLR
;
A
#
# COMPACT_ATOMS: atom_id res chain seq x y z
N MET A 1 39.99 -41.30 18.59
CA MET A 1 38.62 -40.81 18.28
C MET A 1 38.47 -39.27 18.33
N ILE A 2 39.52 -38.46 18.08
CA ILE A 2 39.46 -36.99 18.25
C ILE A 2 39.64 -36.21 16.92
N HIS A 3 39.95 -36.88 15.81
CA HIS A 3 40.28 -36.18 14.54
C HIS A 3 39.09 -35.86 13.62
N ALA A 4 37.89 -36.44 13.84
CA ALA A 4 36.72 -36.21 12.98
C ALA A 4 35.85 -35.00 13.37
N VAL A 5 36.06 -34.39 14.55
CA VAL A 5 35.16 -33.36 15.10
C VAL A 5 35.44 -31.95 14.53
N ARG A 6 36.70 -31.65 14.17
CA ARG A 6 37.10 -30.33 13.65
C ARG A 6 36.47 -29.92 12.30
N PRO A 7 36.32 -30.79 11.28
CA PRO A 7 35.73 -30.39 10.00
C PRO A 7 34.22 -30.14 10.11
N VAL A 8 33.51 -30.93 10.92
CA VAL A 8 32.05 -30.78 11.15
C VAL A 8 31.76 -29.42 11.80
N LEU A 9 32.54 -29.01 12.80
CA LEU A 9 32.37 -27.73 13.48
C LEU A 9 32.59 -26.52 12.56
N LYS A 10 33.49 -26.62 11.57
CA LYS A 10 33.70 -25.57 10.56
C LYS A 10 32.53 -25.47 9.58
N SER A 11 31.93 -26.59 9.18
CA SER A 11 30.77 -26.60 8.27
C SER A 11 29.50 -26.10 8.94
N VAL A 12 29.27 -26.44 10.22
CA VAL A 12 28.13 -25.94 11.01
C VAL A 12 28.19 -24.41 11.17
N LYS A 13 29.38 -23.85 11.44
CA LYS A 13 29.55 -22.39 11.51
C LYS A 13 29.18 -21.68 10.21
N LYS A 14 29.52 -22.26 9.06
CA LYS A 14 29.16 -21.71 7.74
C LYS A 14 27.65 -21.77 7.49
N ILE A 15 27.00 -22.86 7.87
CA ILE A 15 25.53 -23.03 7.74
C ILE A 15 24.80 -22.02 8.63
N VAL A 16 25.23 -21.83 9.88
CA VAL A 16 24.66 -20.83 10.78
C VAL A 16 24.87 -19.42 10.22
N LEU A 17 26.06 -19.12 9.70
CA LEU A 17 26.34 -17.81 9.10
C LEU A 17 25.45 -17.54 7.87
N LEU A 18 25.26 -18.53 7.00
CA LEU A 18 24.38 -18.46 5.82
C LEU A 18 22.91 -18.32 6.22
N ALA A 19 22.46 -19.01 7.26
CA ALA A 19 21.10 -18.89 7.80
C ALA A 19 20.86 -17.50 8.42
N CYS A 20 21.81 -16.96 9.18
CA CYS A 20 21.73 -15.60 9.71
C CYS A 20 21.72 -14.55 8.60
N LEU A 21 22.53 -14.74 7.55
CA LEU A 21 22.56 -13.83 6.40
C LEU A 21 21.20 -13.86 5.66
N PHE A 22 20.63 -15.05 5.45
CA PHE A 22 19.33 -15.23 4.79
C PHE A 22 18.17 -14.58 5.59
N LEU A 23 18.21 -14.67 6.92
CA LEU A 23 17.20 -14.04 7.78
C LEU A 23 17.25 -12.51 7.71
N MET A 24 18.41 -11.89 7.50
CA MET A 24 18.51 -10.43 7.32
C MET A 24 17.92 -9.94 6.00
N PHE A 25 17.87 -10.79 4.97
CA PHE A 25 17.24 -10.44 3.67
C PHE A 25 15.72 -10.60 3.67
N SER A 26 15.13 -11.36 4.61
CA SER A 26 13.68 -11.56 4.68
C SER A 26 12.87 -10.36 5.20
N VAL A 27 13.52 -9.30 5.69
CA VAL A 27 12.85 -8.13 6.30
C VAL A 27 12.37 -7.10 5.25
N GLN A 28 12.66 -7.28 3.96
CA GLN A 28 12.39 -6.28 2.92
C GLN A 28 11.05 -6.45 2.16
N ALA A 29 10.08 -7.20 2.69
CA ALA A 29 8.75 -7.34 2.07
C ALA A 29 7.72 -6.32 2.60
N MET A 30 8.17 -5.12 2.98
CA MET A 30 7.28 -3.98 3.25
C MET A 30 7.11 -3.16 1.97
N ALA A 31 6.68 -3.83 0.89
CA ALA A 31 6.29 -3.14 -0.32
C ALA A 31 5.03 -2.33 -0.02
N PHE A 32 5.10 -1.04 -0.32
CA PHE A 32 4.06 -0.05 -0.12
C PHE A 32 2.72 -0.55 -0.66
N LEU A 33 1.72 -0.64 0.22
CA LEU A 33 0.42 -1.22 -0.13
C LEU A 33 -0.44 -0.30 -1.00
N TYR A 34 -0.14 1.01 -1.03
CA TYR A 34 -0.79 2.03 -1.85
C TYR A 34 0.22 3.17 -2.06
N ASP A 35 0.41 3.63 -3.30
CA ASP A 35 1.39 4.68 -3.66
C ASP A 35 0.76 6.09 -3.72
N ILE A 36 -0.49 6.23 -3.27
CA ILE A 36 -1.17 7.54 -3.30
C ILE A 36 -0.81 8.38 -2.06
N GLN A 37 -0.46 9.63 -2.30
CA GLN A 37 -0.27 10.60 -1.22
C GLN A 37 -1.64 11.10 -0.73
N MET A 38 -2.13 10.52 0.38
CA MET A 38 -3.37 10.98 1.01
C MET A 38 -3.15 12.35 1.68
N LEU A 39 -3.80 13.37 1.15
CA LEU A 39 -3.73 14.74 1.67
C LEU A 39 -4.59 14.91 2.94
N SER A 40 -4.18 15.84 3.82
CA SER A 40 -5.01 16.26 4.95
C SER A 40 -6.20 17.08 4.48
N VAL A 41 -7.18 17.32 5.36
CA VAL A 41 -8.33 18.16 5.02
C VAL A 41 -7.87 19.57 4.64
N GLU A 42 -6.95 20.13 5.42
CA GLU A 42 -6.42 21.49 5.21
C GLU A 42 -5.68 21.63 3.88
N ASP A 43 -5.10 20.53 3.36
CA ASP A 43 -4.41 20.54 2.08
C ASP A 43 -5.36 20.27 0.91
N ILE A 44 -6.44 19.52 1.12
CA ILE A 44 -7.53 19.35 0.14
C ILE A 44 -8.19 20.71 -0.15
N ASP A 45 -8.49 21.49 0.89
CA ASP A 45 -9.16 22.78 0.77
C ASP A 45 -8.33 23.79 -0.07
N LYS A 46 -7.01 23.62 -0.11
CA LYS A 46 -6.09 24.48 -0.88
C LYS A 46 -5.90 24.05 -2.33
N LEU A 47 -6.41 22.89 -2.73
CA LEU A 47 -6.26 22.41 -4.11
C LEU A 47 -7.01 23.34 -5.07
N SER A 48 -6.47 23.50 -6.28
CA SER A 48 -7.27 24.01 -7.39
C SER A 48 -8.26 22.94 -7.85
N ASP A 49 -9.32 23.34 -8.54
CA ASP A 49 -10.37 22.41 -8.99
C ASP A 49 -9.80 21.30 -9.90
N ASP A 50 -8.86 21.63 -10.78
CA ASP A 50 -8.15 20.64 -11.61
C ASP A 50 -7.37 19.63 -10.76
N LYS A 51 -6.71 20.10 -9.70
CA LYS A 51 -5.93 19.23 -8.80
C LYS A 51 -6.84 18.37 -7.93
N LEU A 52 -7.97 18.92 -7.50
CA LEU A 52 -8.99 18.20 -6.75
C LEU A 52 -9.60 17.06 -7.59
N ASN A 53 -9.94 17.36 -8.85
CA ASN A 53 -10.40 16.37 -9.82
C ASN A 53 -9.34 15.28 -10.05
N GLY A 54 -8.09 15.68 -10.27
CA GLY A 54 -6.97 14.75 -10.47
C GLY A 54 -6.79 13.82 -9.27
N ALA A 55 -6.75 14.36 -8.05
CA ALA A 55 -6.62 13.59 -6.82
C ALA A 55 -7.80 12.62 -6.62
N TYR A 56 -9.03 13.05 -6.96
CA TYR A 56 -10.22 12.19 -6.92
C TYR A 56 -10.10 11.02 -7.89
N VAL A 57 -9.70 11.29 -9.14
CA VAL A 57 -9.52 10.25 -10.16
C VAL A 57 -8.46 9.23 -9.73
N GLU A 58 -7.31 9.70 -9.26
CA GLU A 58 -6.22 8.84 -8.80
C GLU A 58 -6.66 7.95 -7.63
N ALA A 59 -7.32 8.53 -6.61
CA ALA A 59 -7.83 7.76 -5.49
C ALA A 59 -8.87 6.70 -5.91
N LYS A 60 -9.71 7.01 -6.89
CA LYS A 60 -10.71 6.06 -7.44
C LYS A 60 -10.06 4.93 -8.23
N ILE A 61 -9.00 5.20 -9.00
CA ILE A 61 -8.20 4.18 -9.68
C ILE A 61 -7.57 3.24 -8.65
N GLU A 62 -6.96 3.80 -7.61
CA GLU A 62 -6.33 3.00 -6.55
C GLU A 62 -7.35 2.12 -5.81
N LEU A 63 -8.57 2.63 -5.60
CA LEU A 63 -9.65 1.84 -5.01
C LEU A 63 -10.05 0.66 -5.89
N ALA A 64 -10.11 0.85 -7.21
CA ALA A 64 -10.41 -0.22 -8.16
C ALA A 64 -9.28 -1.28 -8.19
N ALA A 65 -8.02 -0.83 -8.18
CA ALA A 65 -6.86 -1.72 -8.05
C ALA A 65 -6.91 -2.52 -6.75
N SER A 66 -7.14 -1.86 -5.61
CA SER A 66 -7.30 -2.48 -4.28
C SER A 66 -8.34 -3.61 -4.30
N ARG A 67 -9.54 -3.34 -4.86
CA ARG A 67 -10.61 -4.34 -4.98
C ARG A 67 -10.21 -5.52 -5.86
N THR A 68 -9.46 -5.27 -6.92
CA THR A 68 -8.99 -6.31 -7.84
C THR A 68 -7.96 -7.22 -7.17
N PHE A 69 -6.98 -6.64 -6.46
CA PHE A 69 -5.95 -7.41 -5.77
C PHE A 69 -6.50 -8.21 -4.59
N HIS A 70 -7.40 -7.62 -3.80
CA HIS A 70 -7.92 -8.26 -2.58
C HIS A 70 -9.22 -9.03 -2.78
N GLY A 71 -9.82 -9.01 -3.98
CA GLY A 71 -11.10 -9.66 -4.24
C GLY A 71 -11.11 -11.18 -4.05
N LYS A 72 -9.95 -11.85 -4.17
CA LYS A 72 -9.82 -13.31 -4.03
C LYS A 72 -9.23 -13.76 -2.69
N SER A 73 -8.29 -13.00 -2.14
CA SER A 73 -7.56 -13.34 -0.91
C SER A 73 -8.12 -12.67 0.33
N GLY A 74 -8.99 -11.67 0.17
CA GLY A 74 -9.39 -10.77 1.26
C GLY A 74 -8.27 -9.80 1.64
N PHE A 75 -8.53 -9.05 2.72
CA PHE A 75 -7.58 -8.11 3.32
C PHE A 75 -7.05 -8.68 4.63
N THR A 76 -5.75 -8.53 4.87
CA THR A 76 -5.19 -8.57 6.22
C THR A 76 -5.68 -7.36 7.03
N PRO A 77 -5.62 -7.37 8.38
CA PRO A 77 -6.06 -6.24 9.18
C PRO A 77 -5.39 -4.90 8.83
N LYS A 78 -4.09 -4.93 8.48
CA LYS A 78 -3.35 -3.73 8.07
C LYS A 78 -3.81 -3.21 6.72
N GLU A 79 -4.01 -4.10 5.76
CA GLU A 79 -4.49 -3.73 4.42
C GLU A 79 -5.92 -3.22 4.46
N TYR A 80 -6.77 -3.82 5.30
CA TYR A 80 -8.13 -3.36 5.53
C TYR A 80 -8.16 -1.95 6.11
N GLN A 81 -7.31 -1.67 7.10
CA GLN A 81 -7.18 -0.33 7.66
C GLN A 81 -6.76 0.70 6.60
N LYS A 82 -5.81 0.35 5.73
CA LYS A 82 -5.41 1.20 4.60
C LYS A 82 -6.52 1.38 3.56
N HIS A 83 -7.27 0.32 3.26
CA HIS A 83 -8.45 0.40 2.40
C HIS A 83 -9.50 1.36 2.96
N LYS A 84 -9.72 1.34 4.28
CA LYS A 84 -10.60 2.31 4.95
C LYS A 84 -10.07 3.74 4.84
N GLU A 85 -8.78 3.97 5.06
CA GLU A 85 -8.15 5.29 4.91
C GLU A 85 -8.35 5.84 3.49
N LEU A 86 -8.19 5.00 2.46
CA LEU A 86 -8.45 5.35 1.07
C LEU A 86 -9.92 5.74 0.83
N LEU A 87 -10.87 4.98 1.38
CA LEU A 87 -12.30 5.31 1.28
C LEU A 87 -12.63 6.64 1.96
N GLU A 88 -12.07 6.89 3.15
CA GLU A 88 -12.25 8.17 3.86
C GLU A 88 -11.67 9.34 3.06
N TYR A 89 -10.51 9.14 2.44
CA TYR A 89 -9.89 10.16 1.59
C TYR A 89 -10.79 10.51 0.39
N ILE A 90 -11.34 9.51 -0.30
CA ILE A 90 -12.29 9.70 -1.41
C ILE A 90 -13.54 10.48 -0.95
N VAL A 91 -14.06 10.17 0.23
CA VAL A 91 -15.22 10.89 0.79
C VAL A 91 -14.89 12.36 1.04
N ARG A 92 -13.70 12.67 1.58
CA ARG A 92 -13.26 14.05 1.81
C ARG A 92 -13.14 14.84 0.51
N LEU A 93 -12.47 14.25 -0.50
CA LEU A 93 -12.39 14.84 -1.83
C LEU A 93 -13.78 15.08 -2.41
N ARG A 94 -14.68 14.09 -2.33
CA ARG A 94 -16.04 14.24 -2.87
C ARG A 94 -16.84 15.33 -2.15
N ARG A 95 -16.68 15.45 -0.83
CA ARG A 95 -17.32 16.52 -0.05
C ARG A 95 -16.85 17.88 -0.52
N GLU A 96 -15.53 18.08 -0.66
CA GLU A 96 -14.96 19.33 -1.16
C GLU A 96 -15.49 19.68 -2.56
N MET A 97 -15.57 18.69 -3.46
CA MET A 97 -16.14 18.90 -4.80
C MET A 97 -17.60 19.32 -4.74
N LEU A 98 -18.40 18.74 -3.82
CA LEU A 98 -19.80 19.13 -3.64
C LEU A 98 -19.93 20.56 -3.09
N GLU A 99 -19.07 20.93 -2.13
CA GLU A 99 -19.02 22.30 -1.58
C GLU A 99 -18.69 23.33 -2.66
N ARG A 100 -17.82 22.97 -3.62
CA ARG A 100 -17.46 23.79 -4.78
C ARG A 100 -18.41 23.64 -5.98
N GLN A 101 -19.48 22.86 -5.86
CA GLN A 101 -20.43 22.56 -6.94
C GLN A 101 -19.75 21.95 -8.19
N LEU A 102 -18.66 21.22 -8.01
CA LEU A 102 -17.95 20.50 -9.06
C LEU A 102 -18.60 19.13 -9.33
N GLU A 103 -18.78 18.83 -10.60
CA GLU A 103 -19.20 17.51 -11.04
C GLU A 103 -18.05 16.50 -10.83
N ALA A 104 -18.34 15.36 -10.21
CA ALA A 104 -17.33 14.31 -10.07
C ALA A 104 -17.13 13.58 -11.39
N PRO A 105 -15.87 13.37 -11.82
CA PRO A 105 -15.56 12.46 -12.90
C PRO A 105 -16.20 11.07 -12.66
N PRO A 106 -16.93 10.50 -13.65
CA PRO A 106 -17.60 9.20 -13.51
C PRO A 106 -16.61 8.01 -13.63
N VAL A 107 -15.58 8.01 -12.80
CA VAL A 107 -14.47 7.03 -12.86
C VAL A 107 -14.96 5.58 -12.73
N ASP A 108 -15.98 5.35 -11.90
CA ASP A 108 -16.56 4.01 -11.74
C ASP A 108 -17.22 3.48 -13.02
N GLU A 109 -17.61 4.35 -13.95
CA GLU A 109 -18.15 3.96 -15.25
C GLU A 109 -17.04 3.69 -16.25
N TRP A 110 -15.94 4.44 -16.17
CA TRP A 110 -14.76 4.29 -17.04
C TRP A 110 -13.94 3.03 -16.75
N LEU A 111 -14.00 2.51 -15.52
CA LEU A 111 -13.23 1.34 -15.07
C LEU A 111 -14.05 0.03 -15.04
N ARG A 112 -15.28 0.02 -15.55
CA ARG A 112 -16.09 -1.20 -15.72
C ARG A 112 -15.65 -1.99 -16.94
#